data_AF-A0A3C0SVN7-F1
#
_entry.id   AF-A0A3C0SVN7-F1
#
_cell.length_a   1.000
_cell.length_b   1.000
_cell.length_c   1.000
_cell.angle_alpha   90.00
_cell.angle_beta   90.00
_cell.angle_gamma   90.00
#
_symmetry.space_group_name_H-M   'P 1'
#
loop_
_entity.id
_entity.type
_entity.pdbx_description
1 polymer ?
#
loop_
_entity_poly.entity_id
_entity_poly.type
_entity_poly.pdbx_seq_one_letter_code
_entity_poly.pdbx_strand_id
1 'polypeptide(L)'
;MKLEDIGTEGNSIFLVQRKIAFLAFIAGFLISVINFVNFLSKYTVPEAILKPAVFFLIIFSTMTLLTGLKNSSSLRLLQVLLAFANGAISILDVYNSIHGLGLIMLSVFLAFKYGFLKKRFILKSFLAMVVVFTLVMISAQLDYRSGGIMFGLNSIIYLSVFLAVTYVIYQDEITEYILRNREAESEISVLQNERSELAHRLSELDSRIAGLTVPVDLEKMGLTKKEMEVLEVLILYRETEHELADRLGMSFHTLKNHFRHIRDKLGVDKREDIIEMCRNNFS
;
A
#
# COMPACT_ATOMS: atom_id res chain seq x y z
N MET A 1 0.06 -12.32 -13.39
CA MET A 1 0.36 -11.25 -12.42
C MET A 1 -0.27 -9.98 -12.96
N LYS A 2 -1.41 -9.55 -12.39
CA LYS A 2 -2.19 -8.40 -12.86
C LYS A 2 -1.45 -7.10 -12.54
N LEU A 3 -1.56 -6.11 -13.42
CA LEU A 3 -0.91 -4.80 -13.26
C LEU A 3 -1.31 -4.05 -11.96
N GLU A 4 -2.43 -4.43 -11.33
CA GLU A 4 -2.88 -3.85 -10.05
C GLU A 4 -2.05 -4.31 -8.83
N ASP A 5 -1.49 -5.53 -8.83
CA ASP A 5 -0.66 -6.02 -7.71
C ASP A 5 0.71 -5.33 -7.64
N ILE A 6 1.20 -4.79 -8.76
CA ILE A 6 2.48 -4.08 -8.80
C ILE A 6 2.39 -2.76 -8.01
N GLY A 7 1.20 -2.17 -7.89
CA GLY A 7 0.98 -0.90 -7.18
C GLY A 7 1.05 -1.05 -5.65
N THR A 8 0.57 -2.17 -5.10
CA THR A 8 0.49 -2.37 -3.64
C THR A 8 1.85 -2.76 -3.05
N GLU A 9 2.60 -3.65 -3.72
CA GLU A 9 3.95 -4.05 -3.28
C GLU A 9 4.92 -2.86 -3.32
N GLY A 10 4.86 -2.05 -4.39
CA GLY A 10 5.68 -0.85 -4.55
C GLY A 10 5.47 0.20 -3.44
N ASN A 11 4.23 0.37 -2.98
CA ASN A 11 3.89 1.31 -1.91
C ASN A 11 4.38 0.83 -0.54
N SER A 12 4.30 -0.48 -0.25
CA SER A 12 4.79 -1.02 1.03
C SER A 12 6.31 -0.86 1.19
N ILE A 13 7.08 -1.14 0.12
CA ILE A 13 8.54 -0.99 0.10
C ILE A 13 8.93 0.47 0.31
N PHE A 14 8.22 1.39 -0.32
CA PHE A 14 8.48 2.83 -0.18
C PHE A 14 8.22 3.34 1.26
N LEU A 15 7.15 2.87 1.91
CA LEU A 15 6.86 3.22 3.31
C LEU A 15 7.98 2.73 4.24
N VAL A 16 8.47 1.51 4.03
CA VAL A 16 9.60 0.95 4.79
C VAL A 16 10.87 1.77 4.55
N GLN A 17 11.17 2.10 3.29
CA GLN A 17 12.30 2.96 2.91
C GLN A 17 12.28 4.30 3.66
N ARG A 18 11.12 4.97 3.67
CA ARG A 18 10.95 6.27 4.35
C ARG A 18 11.14 6.17 5.86
N LYS A 19 10.60 5.11 6.50
CA LYS A 19 10.77 4.87 7.93
C LYS A 19 12.23 4.63 8.31
N ILE A 20 12.93 3.80 7.55
CA ILE A 20 14.35 3.50 7.83
C ILE A 20 15.21 4.75 7.58
N ALA A 21 14.97 5.48 6.51
CA ALA A 21 15.65 6.74 6.22
C ALA A 21 15.52 7.74 7.38
N PHE A 22 14.31 7.88 7.91
CA PHE A 22 14.02 8.78 9.03
C PHE A 22 14.69 8.33 10.33
N LEU A 23 14.64 7.04 10.67
CA LEU A 23 15.30 6.49 11.86
C LEU A 23 16.83 6.63 11.77
N ALA A 24 17.41 6.31 10.61
CA ALA A 24 18.84 6.46 10.35
C ALA A 24 19.28 7.94 10.43
N PHE A 25 18.45 8.86 9.94
CA PHE A 25 18.68 10.29 10.07
C PHE A 25 18.70 10.73 11.55
N ILE A 26 17.69 10.35 12.33
CA ILE A 26 17.61 10.69 13.76
C ILE A 26 18.85 10.15 14.50
N ALA A 27 19.18 8.89 14.30
CA ALA A 27 20.34 8.28 14.94
C ALA A 27 21.65 8.98 14.56
N GLY A 28 21.89 9.20 13.26
CA GLY A 28 23.10 9.88 12.78
C GLY A 28 23.19 11.33 13.25
N PHE A 29 22.07 12.04 13.29
CA PHE A 29 22.00 13.41 13.81
C PHE A 29 22.30 13.47 15.31
N LEU A 30 21.71 12.58 16.12
CA LEU A 30 21.98 12.50 17.55
C LEU A 30 23.45 12.20 17.85
N ILE A 31 24.04 11.23 17.15
CA ILE A 31 25.47 10.90 17.30
C ILE A 31 26.33 12.11 16.91
N SER A 32 25.98 12.82 15.84
CA SER A 32 26.68 14.04 15.44
C SER A 32 26.60 15.14 16.51
N VAL A 33 25.47 15.31 17.17
CA VAL A 33 25.31 16.28 18.26
C VAL A 33 26.19 15.90 19.45
N ILE A 34 26.22 14.61 19.83
CA ILE A 34 27.09 14.12 20.91
C ILE A 34 28.57 14.37 20.58
N ASN A 35 28.99 14.03 19.35
CA ASN A 35 30.36 14.26 18.90
C ASN A 35 30.72 15.75 18.90
N PHE A 36 29.80 16.61 18.42
CA PHE A 36 29.99 18.05 18.41
C PHE A 36 30.17 18.62 19.83
N VAL A 37 29.31 18.24 20.78
CA VAL A 37 29.44 18.66 22.19
C VAL A 37 30.77 18.21 22.80
N ASN A 38 31.22 16.99 22.50
CA ASN A 38 32.52 16.51 22.95
C ASN A 38 33.67 17.37 22.37
N PHE A 39 33.60 17.73 21.09
CA PHE A 39 34.62 18.58 20.46
C PHE A 39 34.60 20.04 20.93
N LEU A 40 33.45 20.58 21.36
CA LEU A 40 33.37 21.93 21.93
C LEU A 40 34.23 22.11 23.18
N SER A 41 34.55 21.04 23.90
CA SER A 41 35.47 21.09 25.04
C SER A 41 36.93 21.37 24.65
N LYS A 42 37.29 21.17 23.37
CA LYS A 42 38.67 21.22 22.87
C LYS A 42 38.89 22.19 21.70
N TYR A 43 37.84 22.57 21.00
CA TYR A 43 37.90 23.32 19.75
C TYR A 43 36.87 24.44 19.72
N THR A 44 37.10 25.44 18.86
CA THR A 44 36.07 26.46 18.59
C THR A 44 34.89 25.87 17.82
N VAL A 45 33.73 26.54 17.83
CA VAL A 45 32.51 26.08 17.14
C VAL A 45 32.76 25.72 15.66
N PRO A 46 33.42 26.57 14.84
CA PRO A 46 33.66 26.24 13.43
C PRO A 46 34.58 25.03 13.26
N GLU A 47 35.63 24.93 14.08
CA GLU A 47 36.57 23.80 14.03
C GLU A 47 35.91 22.48 14.45
N ALA A 48 35.04 22.52 15.46
CA ALA A 48 34.28 21.36 15.92
C ALA A 48 33.31 20.84 14.85
N ILE A 49 32.64 21.73 14.11
CA ILE A 49 31.75 21.37 12.99
C ILE A 49 32.54 20.69 11.85
N LEU A 50 33.74 21.22 11.55
CA LEU A 50 34.58 20.70 10.46
C LEU A 50 35.30 19.39 10.82
N LYS A 51 35.18 18.88 12.05
CA LYS A 51 35.75 17.56 12.38
C LYS A 51 35.05 16.47 11.56
N PRO A 52 35.80 15.54 10.94
CA PRO A 52 35.26 14.47 10.11
C PRO A 52 34.11 13.69 10.77
N ALA A 53 34.23 13.41 12.07
CA ALA A 53 33.24 12.67 12.85
C ALA A 53 31.91 13.42 13.10
N VAL A 54 31.86 14.73 12.86
CA VAL A 54 30.64 15.55 12.91
C VAL A 54 30.16 15.81 11.48
N PHE A 55 31.03 16.39 10.66
CA PHE A 55 30.70 16.80 9.30
C PHE A 55 30.18 15.66 8.42
N PHE A 56 30.88 14.52 8.37
CA PHE A 56 30.46 13.40 7.54
C PHE A 56 29.17 12.76 8.06
N LEU A 57 28.97 12.67 9.38
CA LEU A 57 27.72 12.13 9.94
C LEU A 57 26.51 13.00 9.59
N ILE A 58 26.64 14.33 9.62
CA ILE A 58 25.57 15.24 9.18
C ILE A 58 25.27 15.04 7.71
N ILE A 59 26.30 14.98 6.86
CA ILE A 59 26.11 14.79 5.41
C ILE A 59 25.45 13.43 5.13
N PHE A 60 25.98 12.33 5.69
CA PHE A 60 25.46 11.00 5.42
C PHE A 60 24.05 10.79 5.96
N SER A 61 23.74 11.29 7.16
CA SER A 61 22.39 11.22 7.73
C SER A 61 21.41 12.01 6.86
N THR A 62 21.78 13.21 6.43
CA THR A 62 20.95 14.05 5.54
C THR A 62 20.75 13.41 4.17
N MET A 63 21.80 12.87 3.55
CA MET A 63 21.68 12.12 2.28
C MET A 63 20.77 10.89 2.43
N THR A 64 20.85 10.19 3.57
CA THR A 64 19.99 9.04 3.88
C THR A 64 18.52 9.47 4.02
N LEU A 65 18.26 10.65 4.61
CA LEU A 65 16.92 11.22 4.66
C LEU A 65 16.38 11.56 3.27
N LEU A 66 17.19 12.27 2.46
CA LEU A 66 16.81 12.71 1.12
C LEU A 66 16.48 11.54 0.18
N THR A 67 17.25 10.46 0.28
CA THR A 67 16.98 9.23 -0.47
C THR A 67 15.65 8.58 -0.08
N GLY A 68 15.15 8.78 1.15
CA GLY A 68 13.85 8.31 1.61
C GLY A 68 12.64 9.10 1.11
N LEU A 69 12.84 10.28 0.48
CA LEU A 69 11.75 11.15 0.04
C LEU A 69 11.15 10.74 -1.31
N LYS A 70 11.90 10.02 -2.15
CA LYS A 70 11.49 9.67 -3.51
C LYS A 70 11.53 8.16 -3.72
N ASN A 71 10.44 7.62 -4.27
CA ASN A 71 10.35 6.20 -4.62
C ASN A 71 11.17 5.90 -5.89
N SER A 72 12.47 5.65 -5.73
CA SER A 72 13.36 5.26 -6.83
C SER A 72 14.25 4.08 -6.43
N SER A 73 14.40 3.12 -7.34
CA SER A 73 15.31 1.97 -7.17
C SER A 73 16.77 2.43 -7.02
N SER A 74 17.18 3.48 -7.74
CA SER A 74 18.55 4.02 -7.63
C SER A 74 18.82 4.64 -6.24
N LEU A 75 17.83 5.31 -5.64
CA LEU A 75 17.97 5.91 -4.31
C LEU A 75 18.01 4.84 -3.21
N ARG A 76 17.26 3.75 -3.39
CA ARG A 76 17.35 2.56 -2.52
C ARG A 76 18.73 1.92 -2.58
N LEU A 77 19.30 1.78 -3.78
CA LEU A 77 20.68 1.28 -3.93
C LEU A 77 21.67 2.24 -3.27
N LEU A 78 21.50 3.55 -3.45
CA LEU A 78 22.34 4.54 -2.79
C LEU A 78 22.28 4.42 -1.27
N GLN A 79 21.11 4.21 -0.66
CA GLN A 79 21.00 3.98 0.80
C GLN A 79 21.77 2.76 1.27
N VAL A 80 21.66 1.65 0.54
CA VAL A 80 22.42 0.42 0.83
C VAL A 80 23.91 0.69 0.78
N LEU A 81 24.38 1.39 -0.26
CA LEU A 81 25.79 1.73 -0.45
C LEU A 81 26.28 2.72 0.63
N LEU A 82 25.48 3.70 1.02
CA LEU A 82 25.81 4.64 2.09
C LEU A 82 25.94 3.93 3.44
N ALA A 83 25.02 3.03 3.77
CA ALA A 83 25.10 2.21 4.98
C ALA A 83 26.34 1.30 4.95
N PHE A 84 26.61 0.68 3.80
CA PHE A 84 27.78 -0.18 3.61
C PHE A 84 29.09 0.61 3.77
N ALA A 85 29.20 1.75 3.10
CA ALA A 85 30.38 2.60 3.15
C ALA A 85 30.65 3.12 4.56
N ASN A 86 29.62 3.56 5.29
CA ASN A 86 29.78 3.96 6.69
C ASN A 86 30.21 2.80 7.59
N GLY A 87 29.64 1.62 7.41
CA GLY A 87 30.10 0.41 8.09
C GLY A 87 31.56 0.08 7.78
N ALA A 88 31.94 0.14 6.51
CA ALA A 88 33.31 -0.10 6.05
C ALA A 88 34.31 0.90 6.63
N ILE A 89 33.99 2.20 6.61
CA ILE A 89 34.83 3.25 7.21
C ILE A 89 34.97 3.01 8.72
N SER A 90 33.89 2.67 9.42
CA SER A 90 33.96 2.39 10.86
C SER A 90 34.79 1.14 11.18
N ILE A 91 34.74 0.11 10.35
CA ILE A 91 35.62 -1.07 10.47
C ILE A 91 37.07 -0.70 10.22
N LEU A 92 37.36 0.16 9.22
CA LEU A 92 38.72 0.61 8.93
C LEU A 92 39.31 1.49 10.03
N ASP A 93 38.48 2.26 10.73
CA ASP A 93 38.89 3.06 11.88
C ASP A 93 39.18 2.16 13.09
N VAL A 94 38.27 1.23 13.40
CA VAL A 94 38.41 0.28 14.50
C VAL A 94 37.83 -1.08 14.07
N TYR A 95 38.68 -2.09 13.85
CA TYR A 95 38.27 -3.39 13.29
C TYR A 95 37.22 -4.13 14.13
N ASN A 96 37.18 -3.91 15.44
CA ASN A 96 36.21 -4.52 16.36
C ASN A 96 35.02 -3.59 16.69
N SER A 97 34.83 -2.53 15.91
CA SER A 97 33.69 -1.63 16.07
C SER A 97 32.39 -2.41 15.89
N ILE A 98 31.68 -2.65 16.99
CA ILE A 98 30.32 -3.21 17.01
C ILE A 98 29.41 -2.39 16.08
N HIS A 99 29.63 -1.07 16.02
CA HIS A 99 28.90 -0.16 15.15
C HIS A 99 29.17 -0.42 13.67
N GLY A 100 30.43 -0.66 13.29
CA GLY A 100 30.81 -0.95 11.90
C GLY A 100 30.17 -2.23 11.37
N LEU A 101 30.26 -3.32 12.15
CA LEU A 101 29.58 -4.57 11.83
C LEU A 101 28.05 -4.39 11.81
N GLY A 102 27.49 -3.65 12.76
CA GLY A 102 26.06 -3.29 12.81
C GLY A 102 25.56 -2.61 11.54
N LEU A 103 26.31 -1.63 11.02
CA LEU A 103 25.98 -0.91 9.80
C LEU A 103 26.10 -1.77 8.54
N ILE A 104 27.09 -2.67 8.49
CA ILE A 104 27.19 -3.67 7.42
C ILE A 104 25.98 -4.61 7.44
N MET A 105 25.60 -5.12 8.61
CA MET A 105 24.42 -5.98 8.76
C MET A 105 23.15 -5.23 8.30
N LEU A 106 22.98 -3.97 8.75
CA LEU A 106 21.88 -3.11 8.31
C LEU A 106 21.88 -2.92 6.78
N SER A 107 23.03 -2.71 6.16
CA SER A 107 23.16 -2.59 4.71
C SER A 107 22.70 -3.87 3.99
N VAL A 108 23.09 -5.05 4.48
CA VAL A 108 22.65 -6.34 3.91
C VAL A 108 21.14 -6.51 4.06
N PHE A 109 20.56 -6.18 5.22
CA PHE A 109 19.11 -6.21 5.41
C PHE A 109 18.37 -5.26 4.48
N LEU A 110 18.89 -4.04 4.29
CA LEU A 110 18.32 -3.08 3.35
C LEU A 110 18.39 -3.61 1.92
N ALA A 111 19.55 -4.15 1.51
CA ALA A 111 19.74 -4.73 0.18
C ALA A 111 18.75 -5.86 -0.08
N PHE A 112 18.49 -6.64 0.95
CA PHE A 112 17.53 -7.72 0.93
C PHE A 112 16.08 -7.23 0.86
N LYS A 113 15.68 -6.32 1.75
CA LYS A 113 14.34 -5.74 1.79
C LYS A 113 13.99 -5.01 0.50
N TYR A 114 14.96 -4.38 -0.15
CA TYR A 114 14.79 -3.73 -1.45
C TYR A 114 14.84 -4.70 -2.63
N GLY A 115 15.08 -5.99 -2.39
CA GLY A 115 15.08 -7.04 -3.40
C GLY A 115 16.36 -7.17 -4.21
N PHE A 116 17.42 -6.41 -3.89
CA PHE A 116 18.70 -6.48 -4.62
C PHE A 116 19.41 -7.82 -4.45
N LEU A 117 19.12 -8.55 -3.37
CA LEU A 117 19.68 -9.88 -3.11
C LEU A 117 18.78 -11.05 -3.58
N LYS A 118 17.55 -10.81 -4.07
CA LYS A 118 16.63 -11.88 -4.51
C LYS A 118 17.27 -12.80 -5.57
N LYS A 119 17.93 -12.21 -6.57
CA LYS A 119 18.66 -12.97 -7.61
C LYS A 119 20.07 -13.31 -7.15
N ARG A 120 20.37 -14.61 -7.06
CA ARG A 120 21.67 -15.17 -6.63
C ARG A 120 22.07 -14.72 -5.22
N PHE A 121 21.16 -14.88 -4.25
CA PHE A 121 21.38 -14.53 -2.84
C PHE A 121 22.72 -15.03 -2.31
N ILE A 122 22.98 -16.34 -2.45
CA ILE A 122 24.19 -16.99 -1.92
C ILE A 122 25.46 -16.31 -2.44
N LEU A 123 25.56 -16.10 -3.76
CA LEU A 123 26.74 -15.49 -4.37
C LEU A 123 26.97 -14.04 -3.91
N LYS A 124 25.90 -13.24 -3.83
CA LYS A 124 26.02 -11.83 -3.43
C LYS A 124 26.35 -11.67 -1.94
N SER A 125 25.73 -12.48 -1.09
CA SER A 125 26.02 -12.51 0.35
C SER A 125 27.43 -13.00 0.62
N PHE A 126 27.90 -14.02 -0.11
CA PHE A 126 29.28 -14.49 -0.05
C PHE A 126 30.26 -13.38 -0.46
N LEU A 127 29.99 -12.67 -1.57
CA LEU A 127 30.83 -11.55 -2.00
C LEU A 127 30.88 -10.43 -0.95
N ALA A 128 29.74 -10.08 -0.35
CA ALA A 128 29.69 -9.09 0.74
C ALA A 128 30.54 -9.53 1.95
N MET A 129 30.45 -10.81 2.33
CA MET A 129 31.26 -11.39 3.41
C MET A 129 32.77 -11.33 3.10
N VAL A 130 33.17 -11.64 1.87
CA VAL A 130 34.58 -11.54 1.43
C VAL A 130 35.08 -10.10 1.50
N VAL A 131 34.27 -9.11 1.08
CA VAL A 131 34.63 -7.69 1.20
C VAL A 131 34.79 -7.29 2.67
N VAL A 132 33.85 -7.66 3.54
CA VAL A 132 33.91 -7.33 4.97
C VAL A 132 35.13 -7.98 5.62
N PHE A 133 35.42 -9.24 5.30
CA PHE A 133 36.63 -9.91 5.78
C PHE A 133 37.90 -9.17 5.36
N THR A 134 37.97 -8.77 4.10
CA THR A 134 39.11 -8.02 3.56
C THR A 134 39.29 -6.70 4.30
N LEU A 135 38.21 -5.96 4.57
CA LEU A 135 38.24 -4.71 5.34
C LEU A 135 38.73 -4.92 6.77
N VAL A 136 38.23 -5.96 7.45
CA VAL A 136 38.66 -6.30 8.81
C VAL A 136 40.14 -6.68 8.84
N MET A 137 40.62 -7.45 7.85
CA MET A 137 42.03 -7.81 7.74
C MET A 137 42.93 -6.60 7.49
N ILE A 138 42.53 -5.69 6.60
CA ILE A 138 43.26 -4.44 6.34
C ILE A 138 43.32 -3.60 7.62
N SER A 139 42.19 -3.42 8.31
CA SER A 139 42.12 -2.67 9.56
C SER A 139 42.99 -3.28 10.66
N ALA A 140 42.94 -4.61 10.84
CA ALA A 140 43.75 -5.32 11.82
C ALA A 140 45.26 -5.24 11.54
N GLN A 141 45.67 -5.19 10.26
CA GLN A 141 47.07 -5.00 9.88
C GLN A 141 47.55 -3.57 10.14
N LEU A 142 46.70 -2.56 9.93
CA LEU A 142 47.03 -1.15 10.18
C LEU A 142 47.24 -0.84 11.67
N ASP A 143 46.53 -1.54 12.56
CA ASP A 143 46.58 -1.27 14.01
C ASP A 143 47.81 -1.91 14.72
N TYR A 144 48.74 -2.55 14.01
CA TYR A 144 50.02 -3.13 14.49
C TYR A 144 49.96 -4.03 15.76
N ARG A 145 48.78 -4.41 16.25
CA ARG A 145 48.62 -5.27 17.44
C ARG A 145 48.82 -6.75 17.07
N SER A 146 49.68 -7.43 17.82
CA SER A 146 50.22 -8.78 17.57
C SER A 146 49.22 -9.96 17.61
N GLY A 147 47.91 -9.71 17.49
CA GLY A 147 46.85 -10.74 17.44
C GLY A 147 45.94 -10.68 16.20
N GLY A 148 46.27 -9.85 15.20
CA GLY A 148 45.32 -9.39 14.17
C GLY A 148 44.51 -10.45 13.41
N ILE A 149 45.09 -11.61 13.11
CA ILE A 149 44.40 -12.65 12.31
C ILE A 149 43.26 -13.31 13.10
N MET A 150 43.50 -13.65 14.38
CA MET A 150 42.50 -14.34 15.21
C MET A 150 41.27 -13.47 15.47
N PHE A 151 41.46 -12.15 15.63
CA PHE A 151 40.35 -11.22 15.81
C PHE A 151 39.51 -11.07 14.54
N GLY A 152 40.15 -11.02 13.36
CA GLY A 152 39.42 -10.98 12.10
C GLY A 152 38.54 -12.21 11.88
N LEU A 153 39.05 -13.38 12.26
CA LEU A 153 38.33 -14.65 12.15
C LEU A 153 37.08 -14.69 13.04
N ASN A 154 37.15 -14.16 14.27
CA ASN A 154 35.98 -14.04 15.14
C ASN A 154 34.87 -13.17 14.50
N SER A 155 35.22 -12.02 13.91
CA SER A 155 34.24 -11.15 13.25
C SER A 155 33.56 -11.84 12.06
N ILE A 156 34.28 -12.67 11.30
CA ILE A 156 33.68 -13.47 10.21
C ILE A 156 32.71 -14.50 10.75
N ILE A 157 33.09 -15.24 11.80
CA ILE A 157 32.22 -16.28 12.39
C ILE A 157 30.92 -15.63 12.86
N TYR A 158 31.01 -14.51 13.58
CA TYR A 158 29.83 -13.75 14.02
C TYR A 158 28.98 -13.29 12.84
N LEU A 159 29.58 -12.69 11.81
CA LEU A 159 28.85 -12.25 10.62
C LEU A 159 28.21 -13.43 9.87
N SER A 160 28.88 -14.57 9.79
CA SER A 160 28.39 -15.78 9.10
C SER A 160 27.20 -16.38 9.83
N VAL A 161 27.30 -16.56 11.15
CA VAL A 161 26.19 -17.03 11.99
C VAL A 161 25.01 -16.06 11.89
N PHE A 162 25.28 -14.76 11.94
CA PHE A 162 24.25 -13.74 11.83
C PHE A 162 23.51 -13.78 10.48
N LEU A 163 24.25 -13.89 9.37
CA LEU A 163 23.66 -14.02 8.03
C LEU A 163 22.87 -15.32 7.88
N ALA A 164 23.35 -16.42 8.47
CA ALA A 164 22.63 -17.68 8.47
C ALA A 164 21.30 -17.59 9.25
N VAL A 165 21.32 -17.02 10.46
CA VAL A 165 20.10 -16.80 11.26
C VAL A 165 19.14 -15.87 10.54
N THR A 166 19.64 -14.77 9.96
CA THR A 166 18.85 -13.84 9.15
C THR A 166 18.17 -14.55 7.98
N TYR A 167 18.91 -15.41 7.27
CA TYR A 167 18.39 -16.19 6.16
C TYR A 167 17.27 -17.14 6.62
N VAL A 168 17.46 -17.85 7.74
CA VAL A 168 16.46 -18.77 8.30
C VAL A 168 15.19 -18.03 8.69
N ILE A 169 15.30 -16.92 9.45
CA ILE A 169 14.15 -16.11 9.87
C ILE A 169 13.35 -15.64 8.65
N TYR A 170 14.04 -15.18 7.61
CA TYR A 170 13.34 -14.69 6.43
C TYR A 170 12.77 -15.79 5.55
N GLN A 171 13.43 -16.95 5.45
CA GLN A 171 12.90 -18.07 4.70
C GLN A 171 11.54 -18.51 5.28
N ASP A 172 11.42 -18.48 6.61
CA ASP A 172 10.16 -18.74 7.31
C ASP A 172 9.10 -17.67 6.98
N GLU A 173 9.44 -16.38 7.11
CA GLU A 173 8.54 -15.26 6.79
C GLU A 173 8.07 -15.28 5.32
N ILE A 174 8.96 -15.58 4.36
CA ILE A 174 8.55 -15.75 2.95
C ILE A 174 7.55 -16.89 2.81
N THR A 175 7.82 -18.02 3.47
CA THR A 175 6.99 -19.22 3.33
C THR A 175 5.59 -18.95 3.87
N GLU A 176 5.50 -18.32 5.04
CA GLU A 176 4.22 -17.88 5.61
C GLU A 176 3.49 -16.88 4.69
N TYR A 177 4.21 -15.90 4.15
CA TYR A 177 3.63 -14.92 3.22
C TYR A 177 3.06 -15.59 1.95
N ILE A 178 3.79 -16.56 1.38
CA ILE A 178 3.33 -17.31 0.19
C ILE A 178 2.08 -18.12 0.52
N LEU A 179 2.02 -18.75 1.70
CA LEU A 179 0.85 -19.53 2.13
C LEU A 179 -0.38 -18.62 2.28
N ARG A 180 -0.26 -17.51 3.02
CA ARG A 180 -1.36 -16.54 3.18
C ARG A 180 -1.83 -15.96 1.85
N ASN A 181 -0.91 -15.71 0.91
CA ASN A 181 -1.29 -15.21 -0.41
C ASN A 181 -2.07 -16.24 -1.22
N ARG A 182 -1.73 -17.53 -1.13
CA ARG A 182 -2.51 -18.61 -1.76
C ARG A 182 -3.89 -18.78 -1.14
N GLU A 183 -4.00 -18.66 0.18
CA GLU A 183 -5.28 -18.69 0.89
C GLU A 183 -6.18 -17.54 0.41
N ALA A 184 -5.65 -16.31 0.38
CA ALA A 184 -6.37 -15.14 -0.11
C ALA A 184 -6.80 -15.29 -1.59
N GLU A 185 -5.93 -15.82 -2.46
CA GLU A 185 -6.28 -16.12 -3.85
C GLU A 185 -7.42 -17.13 -3.95
N SER A 186 -7.42 -18.17 -3.10
CA SER A 186 -8.49 -19.16 -3.06
C SER A 186 -9.82 -18.56 -2.60
N GLU A 187 -9.81 -17.72 -1.57
CA GLU A 187 -11.01 -17.04 -1.06
C GLU A 187 -11.61 -16.09 -2.10
N ILE A 188 -10.77 -15.33 -2.80
CA ILE A 188 -11.20 -14.46 -3.91
C ILE A 188 -11.88 -15.29 -5.02
N SER A 189 -11.36 -16.47 -5.33
CA SER A 189 -11.96 -17.34 -6.35
C SER A 189 -13.33 -17.88 -5.93
N VAL A 190 -13.51 -18.23 -4.65
CA VAL A 190 -14.79 -18.66 -4.09
C VAL A 190 -15.82 -17.53 -4.16
N LEU A 191 -15.45 -16.34 -3.68
CA LEU A 191 -16.31 -15.16 -3.71
C LEU A 191 -16.71 -14.73 -5.13
N GLN A 192 -15.80 -14.89 -6.10
CA GLN A 192 -16.11 -14.63 -7.51
C GLN A 192 -17.15 -15.62 -8.06
N ASN A 193 -17.03 -16.91 -7.70
CA ASN A 193 -18.02 -17.91 -8.09
C ASN A 193 -19.38 -17.64 -7.45
N GLU A 194 -19.43 -17.37 -6.14
CA GLU A 194 -20.67 -17.01 -5.43
C GLU A 194 -21.35 -15.78 -6.05
N ARG A 195 -20.57 -14.74 -6.37
CA ARG A 195 -21.09 -13.55 -7.04
C ARG A 195 -21.69 -13.89 -8.41
N SER A 196 -21.03 -14.77 -9.17
CA SER A 196 -21.53 -15.19 -10.49
C SER A 196 -22.83 -16.00 -10.38
N GLU A 197 -22.94 -16.86 -9.36
CA GLU A 197 -24.15 -17.63 -9.10
C GLU A 197 -25.32 -16.74 -8.68
N LEU A 198 -25.07 -15.80 -7.76
CA LEU A 198 -26.08 -14.82 -7.34
C LEU A 198 -26.55 -13.96 -8.51
N ALA A 199 -25.63 -13.50 -9.37
CA ALA A 199 -25.97 -12.74 -10.56
C ALA A 199 -26.87 -13.55 -11.51
N HIS A 200 -26.58 -14.85 -11.69
CA HIS A 200 -27.44 -15.73 -12.48
C HIS A 200 -28.83 -15.90 -11.86
N ARG A 201 -28.92 -16.15 -10.54
CA ARG A 201 -30.20 -16.27 -9.83
C ARG A 201 -31.04 -15.00 -9.91
N LEU A 202 -30.41 -13.82 -9.80
CA LEU A 202 -31.10 -12.55 -9.97
C LEU A 202 -31.65 -12.40 -11.39
N SER A 203 -30.84 -12.70 -12.41
CA SER A 203 -31.31 -12.67 -13.80
C SER A 203 -32.47 -13.64 -14.05
N GLU A 204 -32.46 -14.82 -13.43
CA GLU A 204 -33.56 -15.77 -13.53
C GLU A 204 -34.83 -15.22 -12.86
N LEU A 205 -34.72 -14.65 -11.66
CA LEU A 205 -35.85 -14.03 -10.96
C LEU A 205 -36.42 -12.86 -11.75
N ASP A 206 -35.58 -11.99 -12.32
CA ASP A 206 -36.02 -10.89 -13.17
C ASP A 206 -36.80 -11.40 -14.38
N SER A 207 -36.35 -12.49 -15.01
CA SER A 207 -37.07 -13.11 -16.12
C SER A 207 -38.43 -13.69 -15.71
N ARG A 208 -38.53 -14.27 -14.49
CA ARG A 208 -39.80 -14.79 -13.95
C ARG A 208 -40.78 -13.66 -13.63
N ILE A 209 -40.29 -12.55 -13.06
CA ILE A 209 -41.10 -11.35 -12.77
C ILE A 209 -41.58 -10.72 -14.08
N ALA A 210 -40.71 -10.62 -15.09
CA ALA A 210 -41.09 -10.14 -16.42
C ALA A 210 -42.21 -11.00 -17.04
N GLY A 211 -42.20 -12.31 -16.83
CA GLY A 211 -43.27 -13.21 -17.28
C GLY A 211 -44.59 -13.10 -16.49
N LEU A 212 -44.55 -12.60 -15.25
CA LEU A 212 -45.73 -12.43 -14.38
C LEU A 212 -46.36 -11.02 -14.48
N THR A 213 -45.61 -10.05 -14.99
CA THR A 213 -46.07 -8.67 -15.12
C THR A 213 -46.89 -8.52 -16.40
N VAL A 214 -48.15 -8.96 -16.32
CA VAL A 214 -49.16 -8.68 -17.35
C VAL A 214 -49.49 -7.18 -17.28
N PRO A 215 -49.46 -6.44 -18.41
CA PRO A 215 -49.92 -5.06 -18.44
C PRO A 215 -51.32 -4.96 -17.87
N VAL A 216 -51.53 -4.06 -16.91
CA VAL A 216 -52.85 -3.89 -16.30
C VAL A 216 -53.80 -3.39 -17.37
N ASP A 217 -54.96 -4.01 -17.52
CA ASP A 217 -55.98 -3.53 -18.45
C ASP A 217 -56.64 -2.26 -17.87
N LEU A 218 -56.03 -1.10 -18.14
CA LEU A 218 -56.44 0.20 -17.59
C LEU A 218 -57.85 0.61 -18.02
N GLU A 219 -58.28 0.15 -19.21
CA GLU A 219 -59.62 0.41 -19.71
C GLU A 219 -60.67 -0.37 -18.90
N LYS A 220 -60.41 -1.64 -18.56
CA LYS A 220 -61.28 -2.42 -17.67
C LYS A 220 -61.36 -1.85 -16.26
N MET A 221 -60.31 -1.18 -15.78
CA MET A 221 -60.31 -0.48 -14.49
C MET A 221 -61.08 0.86 -14.54
N GLY A 222 -61.62 1.24 -15.70
CA GLY A 222 -62.45 2.44 -15.85
C GLY A 222 -61.67 3.75 -15.84
N LEU A 223 -60.36 3.72 -16.17
CA LEU A 223 -59.59 4.95 -16.34
C LEU A 223 -60.03 5.68 -17.61
N THR A 224 -60.21 6.99 -17.48
CA THR A 224 -60.53 7.88 -18.59
C THR A 224 -59.28 8.19 -19.40
N LYS A 225 -59.44 8.65 -20.66
CA LYS A 225 -58.31 9.04 -21.52
C LYS A 225 -57.37 10.05 -20.85
N LYS A 226 -57.92 11.01 -20.11
CA LYS A 226 -57.13 12.01 -19.39
C LYS A 226 -56.39 11.45 -18.18
N GLU A 227 -56.98 10.49 -17.46
CA GLU A 227 -56.29 9.79 -16.37
C GLU A 227 -55.17 8.88 -16.90
N MET A 228 -55.35 8.26 -18.07
CA MET A 228 -54.29 7.47 -18.72
C MET A 228 -53.12 8.36 -19.15
N GLU A 229 -53.38 9.54 -19.72
CA GLU A 229 -52.34 10.51 -20.07
C GLU A 229 -51.56 10.99 -18.83
N VAL A 230 -52.25 11.26 -17.72
CA VAL A 230 -51.60 11.59 -16.43
C VAL A 230 -50.73 10.44 -15.93
N LEU A 231 -51.22 9.20 -16.02
CA LEU A 231 -50.53 7.99 -15.58
C LEU A 231 -49.28 7.69 -16.43
N GLU A 232 -49.38 7.84 -17.75
CA GLU A 232 -48.28 7.69 -18.69
C GLU A 232 -47.12 8.65 -18.36
N VAL A 233 -47.44 9.94 -18.21
CA VAL A 233 -46.43 10.96 -17.87
C VAL A 233 -45.83 10.71 -16.49
N LEU A 234 -46.62 10.26 -15.51
CA LEU A 234 -46.10 9.86 -14.20
C LEU A 234 -45.04 8.76 -14.32
N ILE A 235 -45.29 7.74 -15.15
CA ILE A 235 -44.44 6.55 -15.27
C ILE A 235 -43.15 6.84 -16.05
N LEU A 236 -43.25 7.62 -17.14
CA LEU A 236 -42.13 8.01 -17.99
C LEU A 236 -41.14 8.96 -17.29
N TYR A 237 -41.64 9.99 -16.61
CA TYR A 237 -40.79 11.08 -16.11
C TYR A 237 -40.46 10.98 -14.61
N ARG A 238 -41.34 10.38 -13.80
CA ARG A 238 -41.16 10.22 -12.34
C ARG A 238 -40.90 11.52 -11.56
N GLU A 239 -41.34 12.65 -12.13
CA GLU A 239 -41.17 14.01 -11.60
C GLU A 239 -42.14 14.31 -10.43
N THR A 240 -42.02 15.48 -9.80
CA THR A 240 -42.95 15.91 -8.75
C THR A 240 -44.33 16.30 -9.32
N GLU A 241 -45.36 16.32 -8.49
CA GLU A 241 -46.72 16.72 -8.91
C GLU A 241 -46.77 18.12 -9.54
N HIS A 242 -45.92 19.06 -9.10
CA HIS A 242 -45.84 20.39 -9.71
C HIS A 242 -45.30 20.34 -11.13
N GLU A 243 -44.18 19.65 -11.34
CA GLU A 243 -43.53 19.50 -12.65
C GLU A 243 -44.43 18.73 -13.63
N LEU A 244 -45.13 17.70 -13.15
CA LEU A 244 -46.11 16.96 -13.95
C LEU A 244 -47.29 17.84 -14.37
N ALA A 245 -47.77 18.72 -13.50
CA ALA A 245 -48.88 19.62 -13.80
C ALA A 245 -48.50 20.62 -14.90
N ASP A 246 -47.29 21.18 -14.80
CA ASP A 246 -46.73 22.08 -15.81
C ASP A 246 -46.56 21.37 -17.16
N ARG A 247 -46.03 20.13 -17.15
CA ARG A 247 -45.83 19.32 -18.36
C ARG A 247 -47.14 18.97 -19.05
N LEU A 248 -48.20 18.70 -18.28
CA LEU A 248 -49.54 18.37 -18.80
C LEU A 248 -50.38 19.62 -19.11
N GLY A 249 -49.87 20.83 -18.85
CA GLY A 249 -50.58 22.08 -19.09
C GLY A 249 -51.86 22.22 -18.27
N MET A 250 -51.89 21.69 -17.04
CA MET A 250 -53.05 21.74 -16.15
C MET A 250 -52.72 22.29 -14.76
N SER A 251 -53.72 22.72 -14.01
CA SER A 251 -53.49 23.22 -12.65
C SER A 251 -53.05 22.08 -11.71
N PHE A 252 -52.15 22.39 -10.77
CA PHE A 252 -51.71 21.46 -9.72
C PHE A 252 -52.90 20.79 -8.98
N HIS A 253 -53.96 21.57 -8.69
CA HIS A 253 -55.15 21.05 -8.02
C HIS A 253 -55.93 20.05 -8.88
N THR A 254 -56.01 20.31 -10.20
CA THR A 254 -56.62 19.40 -11.17
C THR A 254 -55.85 18.08 -11.24
N LEU A 255 -54.52 18.13 -11.32
CA LEU A 255 -53.67 16.94 -11.32
C LEU A 255 -53.86 16.12 -10.04
N LYS A 256 -53.90 16.78 -8.87
CA LYS A 256 -54.11 16.11 -7.59
C LYS A 256 -55.46 15.38 -7.52
N ASN A 257 -56.51 15.96 -8.11
CA ASN A 257 -57.80 15.29 -8.24
C ASN A 257 -57.71 14.08 -9.18
N HIS A 258 -57.01 14.18 -10.31
CA HIS A 258 -56.75 13.02 -11.17
C HIS A 258 -56.00 11.91 -10.42
N PHE A 259 -54.96 12.23 -9.65
CA PHE A 259 -54.25 11.21 -8.84
C PHE A 259 -55.12 10.58 -7.76
N ARG A 260 -56.04 11.32 -7.14
CA ARG A 260 -57.02 10.73 -6.22
C ARG A 260 -57.92 9.74 -6.95
N HIS A 261 -58.49 10.12 -8.09
CA HIS A 261 -59.38 9.24 -8.85
C HIS A 261 -58.66 8.02 -9.43
N ILE A 262 -57.42 8.18 -9.89
CA ILE A 262 -56.57 7.07 -10.34
C ILE A 262 -56.31 6.10 -9.18
N ARG A 263 -55.95 6.60 -7.98
CA ARG A 263 -55.76 5.77 -6.78
C ARG A 263 -57.02 5.01 -6.39
N ASP A 264 -58.16 5.69 -6.37
CA ASP A 264 -59.45 5.08 -6.02
C ASP A 264 -59.81 3.95 -7.01
N LYS A 265 -59.56 4.15 -8.31
CA LYS A 265 -59.85 3.15 -9.36
C LYS A 265 -58.88 1.98 -9.36
N LEU A 266 -57.60 2.24 -9.07
CA LEU A 266 -56.57 1.20 -8.99
C LEU A 266 -56.53 0.49 -7.63
N GLY A 267 -57.23 1.03 -6.62
CA GLY A 267 -57.28 0.46 -5.28
C GLY A 267 -55.96 0.58 -4.51
N VAL A 268 -55.19 1.64 -4.76
CA VAL A 268 -53.86 1.85 -4.17
C VAL A 268 -53.79 3.16 -3.40
N ASP A 269 -53.11 3.16 -2.26
CA ASP A 269 -53.06 4.32 -1.37
C ASP A 269 -51.91 5.28 -1.71
N LYS A 270 -50.76 4.73 -2.12
CA LYS A 270 -49.53 5.48 -2.36
C LYS A 270 -49.24 5.64 -3.84
N ARG A 271 -48.52 6.73 -4.15
CA ARG A 271 -48.09 7.06 -5.50
C ARG A 271 -47.09 6.02 -6.02
N GLU A 272 -46.22 5.53 -5.15
CA GLU A 272 -45.21 4.53 -5.46
C GLU A 272 -45.86 3.23 -5.95
N ASP A 273 -46.96 2.82 -5.31
CA ASP A 273 -47.72 1.63 -5.66
C ASP A 273 -48.34 1.74 -7.07
N ILE A 274 -48.78 2.95 -7.47
CA ILE A 274 -49.27 3.22 -8.85
C ILE A 274 -48.15 3.00 -9.86
N ILE A 275 -46.96 3.55 -9.58
CA ILE A 275 -45.80 3.46 -10.47
C ILE A 275 -45.36 2.00 -10.60
N GLU A 276 -45.35 1.25 -9.51
CA GLU A 276 -44.98 -0.16 -9.51
C GLU A 276 -46.01 -1.03 -10.25
N MET A 277 -47.30 -0.84 -9.98
CA MET A 277 -48.39 -1.61 -10.59
C MET A 277 -48.52 -1.37 -12.09
N CYS A 278 -48.33 -0.13 -12.55
CA CYS A 278 -48.50 0.26 -13.95
C CYS A 278 -47.17 0.37 -14.72
N ARG A 279 -46.04 -0.05 -14.12
CA ARG A 279 -44.69 0.16 -14.67
C ARG A 279 -44.54 -0.33 -16.12
N ASN A 280 -45.21 -1.43 -16.46
CA ASN A 280 -45.09 -2.11 -17.74
C ASN A 280 -46.24 -1.77 -18.71
N ASN A 281 -47.08 -0.80 -18.37
CA ASN A 281 -48.22 -0.41 -19.21
C ASN A 281 -47.84 0.58 -20.32
N PHE A 282 -46.74 1.31 -20.13
CA PHE A 282 -46.30 2.40 -21.01
C PHE A 282 -44.80 2.30 -21.33
N SER A 283 -44.22 1.11 -21.10
CA SER A 283 -42.81 0.76 -21.36
C SER A 283 -42.58 0.31 -22.79
#